data_AF-A0A1Y1ZXT0-F1
#
_entry.id   AF-A0A1Y1ZXT0-F1
#
_cell.length_a   1.000
_cell.length_b   1.000
_cell.length_c   1.000
_cell.angle_alpha   90.00
_cell.angle_beta   90.00
_cell.angle_gamma   90.00
#
_symmetry.space_group_name_H-M   'P 1'
#
loop_
_entity.id
_entity.type
_entity.pdbx_description
1 polymer ?
#
loop_
_entity_poly.entity_id
_entity_poly.type
_entity_poly.pdbx_seq_one_letter_code
_entity_poly.pdbx_strand_id
1 'polypeptide(L)'
;MGDVLGGLISLGHLVQKAYTLYAACQAAPEEIRLAGDHVHGMALVLDGVKSDLVDNRNSSLYKTTAIAQTRKRALQIHVEHCDRSLARMEKLLSKYHGFKKTHVSGWDRFRWSMDGKKEIADCKADLVLATSILDLFLSKEGLSVLWRVESTMEIILKKIGALELFQANMLTGPTTRGRSGSNVGRTIVLSLVITKFKSFLRRYRRRKANTTRRNRPNQVSKRPKPITRQSSGFAPNKKRDGLIQNYAWSNIANASTVVGGSSQRSQTPPPIYNDPTGERRPGLTRRSSSMRRLMNRINAQSARTKSDREHFECWKVGIGKLAFGGKTAPEFLPHKRGQLQLRKMGEIYKEAAMYDYRAPNEQDKRVRLLLDAKNSKEKNNKTGRKWYLAGAKVIARDPGRTGMVVVEKAMVVLVRRTAR
;
A
#
# COMPACT_ATOMS: atom_id res chain seq x y z
N MET A 1 -35.38 16.16 3.37
CA MET A 1 -34.23 16.26 2.42
C MET A 1 -33.18 17.30 2.83
N GLY A 2 -33.40 18.16 3.83
CA GLY A 2 -32.47 19.25 4.22
C GLY A 2 -31.07 18.82 4.68
N ASP A 3 -30.93 17.69 5.39
CA ASP A 3 -29.64 17.27 5.97
C ASP A 3 -28.59 16.82 4.94
N VAL A 4 -28.95 16.62 3.67
CA VAL A 4 -27.97 16.23 2.63
C VAL A 4 -27.19 17.45 2.16
N LEU A 5 -27.88 18.56 1.94
CA LEU A 5 -27.26 19.81 1.50
C LEU A 5 -26.38 20.41 2.60
N GLY A 6 -26.83 20.38 3.86
CA GLY A 6 -26.02 20.80 5.00
C GLY A 6 -24.71 20.01 5.14
N GLY A 7 -24.77 18.70 4.91
CA GLY A 7 -23.59 17.83 4.93
C GLY A 7 -22.61 18.04 3.75
N LEU A 8 -23.10 18.51 2.60
CA LEU A 8 -22.25 18.81 1.44
C LEU A 8 -21.53 20.14 1.59
N ILE A 9 -22.23 21.15 2.10
CA ILE A 9 -21.64 22.46 2.40
C ILE A 9 -20.56 22.29 3.49
N SER A 10 -20.85 21.51 4.54
CA SER A 10 -19.86 21.22 5.59
C SER A 10 -18.63 20.47 5.05
N LEU A 11 -18.81 19.51 4.14
CA LEU A 11 -17.69 18.81 3.51
C LEU A 11 -16.83 19.74 2.64
N GLY A 12 -17.45 20.67 1.90
CA GLY A 12 -16.73 21.68 1.13
C GLY A 12 -15.83 22.57 2.00
N HIS A 13 -16.39 23.09 3.09
CA HIS A 13 -15.62 23.85 4.09
C HIS A 13 -14.51 23.02 4.73
N LEU A 14 -14.77 21.74 5.01
CA LEU A 14 -13.77 20.85 5.60
C LEU A 14 -12.59 20.59 4.67
N VAL A 15 -12.84 20.40 3.37
CA VAL A 15 -11.77 20.26 2.36
C VAL A 15 -10.94 21.55 2.27
N GLN A 16 -11.60 22.70 2.24
CA GLN A 16 -10.90 24.00 2.23
C GLN A 16 -10.04 24.16 3.49
N LYS A 17 -10.59 23.86 4.68
CA LYS A 17 -9.88 23.87 5.96
C LYS A 17 -8.66 22.95 5.94
N ALA A 18 -8.77 21.75 5.36
CA ALA A 18 -7.64 20.83 5.25
C ALA A 18 -6.52 21.40 4.36
N TYR A 19 -6.85 22.05 3.24
CA TYR A 19 -5.86 22.68 2.36
C TYR A 19 -5.21 23.93 2.97
N THR A 20 -5.96 24.78 3.67
CA THR A 20 -5.40 25.93 4.39
C THR A 20 -4.46 25.47 5.50
N LEU A 21 -4.86 24.42 6.23
CA LEU A 21 -4.05 23.82 7.27
C LEU A 21 -2.78 23.17 6.71
N TYR A 22 -2.87 22.52 5.56
CA TYR A 22 -1.72 21.98 4.85
C TYR A 22 -0.69 23.06 4.50
N ALA A 23 -1.14 24.18 3.93
CA ALA A 23 -0.26 25.31 3.61
C ALA A 23 0.41 25.89 4.88
N ALA A 24 -0.35 26.00 5.98
CA ALA A 24 0.20 26.44 7.27
C ALA A 24 1.23 25.45 7.83
N CYS A 25 1.00 24.14 7.73
CA CYS A 25 1.98 23.12 8.12
C CYS A 25 3.27 23.18 7.30
N GLN A 26 3.20 23.53 6.00
CA GLN A 26 4.40 23.65 5.16
C GLN A 26 5.29 24.83 5.57
N ALA A 27 4.71 25.90 6.10
CA ALA A 27 5.44 27.05 6.63
C ALA A 27 5.94 26.87 8.08
N ALA A 28 5.61 25.75 8.72
CA ALA A 28 5.95 25.43 10.11
C ALA A 28 7.28 24.66 10.22
N PRO A 29 7.88 24.56 11.43
CA PRO A 29 9.10 23.78 11.67
C PRO A 29 8.92 22.29 11.31
N GLU A 30 10.04 21.61 11.11
CA GLU A 30 10.12 20.26 10.52
C GLU A 30 9.13 19.26 11.13
N GLU A 31 8.92 19.28 12.44
CA GLU A 31 8.09 18.28 13.12
C GLU A 31 6.60 18.48 12.84
N ILE A 32 6.15 19.72 12.68
CA ILE A 32 4.79 20.03 12.21
C ILE A 32 4.71 19.83 10.70
N ARG A 33 5.77 20.17 9.96
CA ARG A 33 5.85 19.98 8.51
C ARG A 33 5.62 18.52 8.11
N LEU A 34 6.17 17.57 8.86
CA LEU A 34 5.90 16.13 8.69
C LEU A 34 4.42 15.76 8.89
N ALA A 35 3.69 16.47 9.77
CA ALA A 35 2.26 16.28 9.91
C ALA A 35 1.47 16.85 8.72
N GLY A 36 2.04 17.85 8.03
CA GLY A 36 1.51 18.41 6.79
C GLY A 36 1.28 17.34 5.73
N ASP A 37 2.14 16.33 5.64
CA ASP A 37 1.93 15.22 4.71
C ASP A 37 0.64 14.44 5.04
N HIS A 38 0.36 14.19 6.32
CA HIS A 38 -0.88 13.52 6.73
C HIS A 38 -2.12 14.39 6.52
N VAL A 39 -2.02 15.70 6.78
CA VAL A 39 -3.10 16.66 6.48
C VAL A 39 -3.42 16.68 4.99
N HIS A 40 -2.42 16.67 4.13
CA HIS A 40 -2.62 16.59 2.68
C HIS A 40 -3.26 15.28 2.25
N GLY A 41 -2.81 14.15 2.80
CA GLY A 41 -3.44 12.84 2.57
C GLY A 41 -4.93 12.86 2.92
N MET A 42 -5.29 13.45 4.06
CA MET A 42 -6.69 13.64 4.45
C MET A 42 -7.45 14.55 3.48
N ALA A 43 -6.85 15.67 3.07
CA ALA A 43 -7.46 16.60 2.12
C ALA A 43 -7.81 15.91 0.79
N LEU A 44 -6.91 15.07 0.27
CA LEU A 44 -7.15 14.30 -0.96
C LEU A 44 -8.28 13.28 -0.81
N VAL A 45 -8.36 12.60 0.33
CA VAL A 45 -9.45 11.65 0.59
C VAL A 45 -10.78 12.38 0.69
N LEU A 46 -10.84 13.49 1.43
CA LEU A 46 -12.05 14.30 1.57
C LEU A 46 -12.48 14.92 0.24
N ASP A 47 -11.55 15.38 -0.59
CA ASP A 47 -11.83 15.86 -1.95
C ASP A 47 -12.38 14.72 -2.84
N GLY A 48 -11.86 13.51 -2.68
CA GLY A 48 -12.43 12.30 -3.28
C GLY A 48 -13.88 12.07 -2.89
N VAL A 49 -14.18 12.11 -1.59
CA VAL A 49 -15.56 11.99 -1.08
C VAL A 49 -16.44 13.10 -1.61
N LYS A 50 -15.93 14.34 -1.67
CA LYS A 50 -16.66 15.50 -2.19
C LYS A 50 -16.99 15.30 -3.67
N SER A 51 -16.04 14.86 -4.48
CA SER A 51 -16.27 14.61 -5.92
C SER A 51 -17.30 13.48 -6.11
N ASP A 52 -17.17 12.39 -5.36
CA ASP A 52 -18.07 11.23 -5.43
C ASP A 52 -19.50 11.54 -4.98
N LEU A 53 -19.65 12.54 -4.10
CA LEU A 53 -20.95 13.03 -3.68
C LEU A 53 -21.46 14.10 -4.63
N VAL A 54 -20.75 15.19 -4.86
CA VAL A 54 -21.26 16.35 -5.60
C VAL A 54 -21.43 16.05 -7.09
N ASP A 55 -20.44 15.42 -7.72
CA ASP A 55 -20.41 15.28 -9.17
C ASP A 55 -21.22 14.06 -9.63
N ASN A 56 -21.36 13.04 -8.78
CA ASN A 56 -22.07 11.81 -9.12
C ASN A 56 -23.52 11.81 -8.62
N ARG A 57 -24.44 12.38 -9.42
CA ARG A 57 -25.89 12.30 -9.16
C ARG A 57 -26.42 10.86 -9.05
N ASN A 58 -25.71 9.89 -9.64
CA ASN A 58 -26.07 8.47 -9.59
C ASN A 58 -25.43 7.72 -8.42
N SER A 59 -24.75 8.41 -7.50
CA SER A 59 -24.13 7.82 -6.34
C SER A 59 -25.13 7.03 -5.51
N SER A 60 -24.71 5.86 -5.01
CA SER A 60 -25.56 5.01 -4.18
C SER A 60 -26.03 5.70 -2.88
N LEU A 61 -25.34 6.78 -2.49
CA LEU A 61 -25.63 7.59 -1.32
C LEU A 61 -26.82 8.54 -1.51
N TYR A 62 -27.22 8.85 -2.75
CA TYR A 62 -28.43 9.65 -3.03
C TYR A 62 -29.72 8.84 -3.07
N LYS A 63 -29.64 7.51 -3.03
CA LYS A 63 -30.81 6.66 -3.04
C LYS A 63 -31.58 6.85 -1.73
N THR A 64 -32.90 6.91 -1.79
CA THR A 64 -33.79 7.04 -0.61
C THR A 64 -33.97 5.74 0.17
N THR A 65 -33.15 4.72 -0.08
CA THR A 65 -33.26 3.42 0.59
C THR A 65 -32.73 3.49 2.03
N ALA A 66 -33.30 2.71 2.94
CA ALA A 66 -32.83 2.63 4.34
C ALA A 66 -31.33 2.31 4.45
N ILE A 67 -30.82 1.45 3.57
CA ILE A 67 -29.39 1.10 3.49
C ILE A 67 -28.54 2.33 3.14
N ALA A 68 -28.99 3.16 2.19
CA ALA A 68 -28.27 4.36 1.80
C ALA A 68 -28.27 5.41 2.92
N GLN A 69 -29.37 5.54 3.67
CA GLN A 69 -29.43 6.41 4.84
C GLN A 69 -28.45 5.96 5.93
N THR A 70 -28.37 4.66 6.24
CA THR A 70 -27.39 4.12 7.19
C THR A 70 -25.96 4.40 6.75
N ARG A 71 -25.66 4.25 5.45
CA ARG A 71 -24.35 4.57 4.89
C ARG A 71 -24.03 6.07 4.96
N LYS A 72 -25.01 6.92 4.72
CA LYS A 72 -24.86 8.38 4.84
C LYS A 72 -24.52 8.76 6.28
N ARG A 73 -25.22 8.20 7.27
CA ARG A 73 -24.92 8.42 8.69
C ARG A 73 -23.52 7.91 9.06
N ALA A 74 -23.13 6.73 8.60
CA ALA A 74 -21.81 6.19 8.84
C ALA A 74 -20.70 7.07 8.22
N LEU A 75 -20.89 7.54 6.98
CA LEU A 75 -19.98 8.48 6.34
C LEU A 75 -19.87 9.78 7.12
N GLN A 76 -21.00 10.33 7.58
CA GLN A 76 -21.03 11.55 8.37
C GLN A 76 -20.21 11.41 9.66
N ILE A 77 -20.34 10.29 10.39
CA ILE A 77 -19.54 10.01 11.59
C ILE A 77 -18.03 10.02 11.27
N HIS A 78 -17.63 9.46 10.12
CA HIS A 78 -16.22 9.44 9.71
C HIS A 78 -15.72 10.83 9.27
N VAL A 79 -16.56 11.63 8.61
CA VAL A 79 -16.25 13.03 8.25
C VAL A 79 -16.12 13.90 9.50
N GLU A 80 -17.02 13.76 10.48
CA GLU A 80 -16.93 14.44 11.78
C GLU A 80 -15.67 14.03 12.56
N HIS A 81 -15.22 12.79 12.41
CA HIS A 81 -13.96 12.36 12.99
C HIS A 81 -12.75 13.05 12.33
N CYS A 82 -12.77 13.21 10.99
CA CYS A 82 -11.74 13.96 10.27
C CYS A 82 -11.72 15.44 10.68
N ASP A 83 -12.88 16.08 10.83
CA ASP A 83 -12.94 17.48 11.30
C ASP A 83 -12.39 17.65 12.70
N ARG A 84 -12.70 16.74 13.64
CA ARG A 84 -12.09 16.77 14.98
C ARG A 84 -10.57 16.64 14.93
N SER A 85 -10.03 15.76 14.08
CA SER A 85 -8.58 15.62 13.92
C SER A 85 -7.93 16.88 13.32
N LEU A 86 -8.57 17.49 12.30
CA LEU A 86 -8.09 18.74 11.71
C LEU A 86 -8.17 19.91 12.70
N ALA A 87 -9.23 20.00 13.51
CA ALA A 87 -9.37 21.02 14.54
C ALA A 87 -8.31 20.89 15.65
N ARG A 88 -7.90 19.67 16.01
CA ARG A 88 -6.77 19.45 16.94
C ARG A 88 -5.46 19.96 16.36
N MET A 89 -5.19 19.65 15.10
CA MET A 89 -3.99 20.12 14.40
C MET A 89 -3.99 21.65 14.22
N GLU A 90 -5.15 22.25 13.96
CA GLU A 90 -5.32 23.71 13.90
C GLU A 90 -5.03 24.39 15.24
N LYS A 91 -5.48 23.79 16.36
CA LYS A 91 -5.13 24.27 17.71
C LYS A 91 -3.62 24.19 17.96
N LEU A 92 -2.97 23.11 17.54
CA LEU A 92 -1.51 22.95 17.67
C LEU A 92 -0.75 24.00 16.84
N LEU A 93 -1.19 24.26 15.60
CA LEU A 93 -0.63 25.33 14.76
C LEU A 93 -0.88 26.73 15.35
N SER A 94 -2.06 26.97 15.91
CA SER A 94 -2.38 28.23 16.57
C SER A 94 -1.48 28.48 17.79
N LYS A 95 -1.22 27.43 18.59
CA LYS A 95 -0.22 27.48 19.68
C LYS A 95 1.17 27.83 19.14
N TYR A 96 1.61 27.17 18.07
CA TYR A 96 2.89 27.49 17.42
C TYR A 96 2.97 28.96 16.97
N HIS A 97 1.94 29.48 16.32
CA HIS A 97 1.88 30.88 15.90
C HIS A 97 1.86 31.85 17.09
N GLY A 98 1.21 31.47 18.20
CA GLY A 98 1.27 32.20 19.47
C GLY A 98 2.70 32.32 19.99
N PHE A 99 3.42 31.21 20.10
CA PHE A 99 4.82 31.22 20.52
C PHE A 99 5.73 32.01 19.58
N LYS A 100 5.51 31.90 18.26
CA LYS A 100 6.27 32.65 17.26
C LYS A 100 6.14 34.17 17.43
N LYS A 101 4.97 34.66 17.87
CA LYS A 101 4.74 36.09 18.12
C LYS A 101 5.35 36.57 19.43
N THR A 102 5.26 35.77 20.49
CA THR A 102 5.71 36.19 21.83
C THR A 102 7.21 35.94 22.03
N HIS A 103 7.66 34.69 21.99
CA HIS A 103 9.07 34.31 22.17
C HIS A 103 9.35 32.94 21.54
N VAL A 104 10.31 32.90 20.60
CA VAL A 104 10.74 31.66 19.92
C VAL A 104 11.26 30.61 20.92
N SER A 105 11.89 31.04 22.02
CA SER A 105 12.36 30.15 23.09
C SER A 105 11.24 29.35 23.77
N GLY A 106 10.02 29.90 23.82
CA GLY A 106 8.84 29.20 24.34
C GLY A 106 8.45 28.01 23.48
N TRP A 107 8.56 28.15 22.15
CA TRP A 107 8.35 27.04 21.23
C TRP A 107 9.40 25.95 21.41
N ASP A 108 10.68 26.31 21.51
CA ASP A 108 11.75 25.32 21.69
C ASP A 108 11.57 24.55 23.01
N ARG A 109 11.24 25.24 24.11
CA ARG A 109 10.94 24.58 25.39
C ARG A 109 9.76 23.62 25.27
N PHE A 110 8.68 24.04 24.62
CA PHE A 110 7.50 23.19 24.37
C PHE A 110 7.85 21.99 23.50
N ARG A 111 8.52 22.19 22.36
CA ARG A 111 8.98 21.15 21.43
C ARG A 111 9.85 20.10 22.13
N TRP A 112 10.76 20.52 23.02
CA TRP A 112 11.67 19.61 23.70
C TRP A 112 11.05 18.95 24.94
N SER A 113 9.97 19.51 25.49
CA SER A 113 9.21 18.92 26.59
C SER A 113 8.54 17.59 26.20
N MET A 114 8.33 16.72 27.20
CA MET A 114 7.61 15.46 27.00
C MET A 114 6.16 15.69 26.56
N ASP A 115 5.51 16.69 27.12
CA ASP A 115 4.11 17.01 26.81
C ASP A 115 3.95 17.53 25.37
N GLY A 116 4.85 18.41 24.91
CA GLY A 116 4.80 18.91 23.53
C GLY A 116 5.09 17.82 22.50
N LYS A 117 6.07 16.94 22.75
CA LYS A 117 6.32 15.78 21.89
C LYS A 117 5.12 14.85 21.82
N LYS A 118 4.49 14.58 22.96
CA LYS A 118 3.27 13.77 23.06
C LYS A 118 2.11 14.41 22.29
N GLU A 119 1.87 15.70 22.48
CA GLU A 119 0.78 16.41 21.78
C GLU A 119 0.96 16.40 20.26
N ILE A 120 2.18 16.61 19.75
CA ILE A 120 2.50 16.53 18.32
C ILE A 120 2.28 15.10 17.80
N ALA A 121 2.72 14.08 18.54
CA ALA A 121 2.56 12.68 18.16
C ALA A 121 1.08 12.26 18.14
N ASP A 122 0.30 12.66 19.14
CA ASP A 122 -1.13 12.37 19.24
C ASP A 122 -1.90 13.02 18.09
N CYS A 123 -1.61 14.29 17.77
CA CYS A 123 -2.23 14.96 16.61
C CYS A 123 -1.92 14.25 15.28
N LYS A 124 -0.68 13.76 15.10
CA LYS A 124 -0.31 12.97 13.91
C LYS A 124 -1.05 11.63 13.88
N ALA A 125 -1.08 10.92 15.00
CA ALA A 125 -1.78 9.64 15.11
C ALA A 125 -3.27 9.79 14.80
N ASP A 126 -3.92 10.83 15.33
CA ASP A 126 -5.33 11.14 15.07
C ASP A 126 -5.61 11.42 13.59
N LEU A 127 -4.73 12.14 12.89
CA LEU A 127 -4.86 12.41 11.45
C LEU A 127 -4.75 11.12 10.64
N VAL A 128 -3.74 10.29 10.93
CA VAL A 128 -3.52 9.01 10.23
C VAL A 128 -4.68 8.06 10.48
N LEU A 129 -5.14 7.95 11.72
CA LEU A 129 -6.24 7.09 12.12
C LEU A 129 -7.54 7.53 11.43
N ALA A 130 -7.90 8.81 11.52
CA ALA A 130 -9.12 9.33 10.90
C ALA A 130 -9.14 9.13 9.39
N THR A 131 -8.01 9.41 8.72
CA THR A 131 -7.85 9.19 7.27
C THR A 131 -8.00 7.71 6.92
N SER A 132 -7.37 6.82 7.68
CA SER A 132 -7.40 5.37 7.44
C SER A 132 -8.80 4.78 7.65
N ILE A 133 -9.52 5.23 8.68
CA ILE A 133 -10.90 4.82 8.95
C ILE A 133 -11.82 5.23 7.79
N LEU A 134 -11.68 6.48 7.31
CA LEU A 134 -12.45 6.97 6.18
C LEU A 134 -12.13 6.18 4.90
N ASP A 135 -10.84 5.95 4.58
CA ASP A 135 -10.45 5.17 3.40
C ASP A 135 -10.93 3.71 3.46
N LEU A 136 -10.90 3.09 4.65
CA LEU A 136 -11.43 1.74 4.87
C LEU A 136 -12.94 1.69 4.68
N PHE A 137 -13.67 2.70 5.16
CA PHE A 137 -15.11 2.83 4.91
C PHE A 137 -15.41 2.95 3.41
N LEU A 138 -14.69 3.82 2.69
CA LEU A 138 -14.86 4.00 1.24
C LEU A 138 -14.52 2.72 0.47
N SER A 139 -13.52 1.96 0.93
CA SER A 139 -13.14 0.68 0.34
C SER A 139 -14.18 -0.42 0.60
N LYS A 140 -14.74 -0.48 1.80
CA LYS A 140 -15.83 -1.41 2.15
C LYS A 140 -17.08 -1.16 1.30
N GLU A 141 -17.43 0.09 1.07
CA GLU A 141 -18.59 0.47 0.25
C GLU A 141 -18.33 0.39 -1.26
N GLY A 142 -17.09 0.09 -1.67
CA GLY A 142 -16.68 -0.05 -3.07
C GLY A 142 -16.58 1.28 -3.82
N LEU A 143 -16.59 2.40 -3.10
CA LEU A 143 -16.44 3.75 -3.65
C LEU A 143 -15.00 3.98 -4.12
N SER A 144 -14.01 3.54 -3.32
CA SER A 144 -12.59 3.71 -3.64
C SER A 144 -12.12 2.90 -4.86
N VAL A 145 -12.75 1.74 -5.13
CA VAL A 145 -12.34 0.84 -6.21
C VAL A 145 -12.93 1.27 -7.54
N LEU A 146 -14.16 1.79 -7.56
CA LEU A 146 -14.81 2.16 -8.82
C LEU A 146 -14.12 3.37 -9.45
N TRP A 147 -13.88 4.42 -8.67
CA TRP A 147 -13.22 5.63 -9.16
C TRP A 147 -11.75 5.37 -9.57
N ARG A 148 -10.99 4.56 -8.81
CA ARG A 148 -9.61 4.19 -9.20
C ARG A 148 -9.59 3.35 -10.48
N VAL A 149 -10.52 2.41 -10.64
CA VAL A 149 -10.63 1.60 -11.88
C VAL A 149 -11.11 2.46 -13.06
N GLU A 150 -11.97 3.42 -12.82
CA GLU A 150 -12.50 4.33 -13.84
C GLU A 150 -11.45 5.36 -14.29
N SER A 151 -10.74 6.00 -13.37
CA SER A 151 -9.61 6.89 -13.65
C SER A 151 -8.48 6.15 -14.40
N THR A 152 -8.11 4.94 -13.95
CA THR A 152 -7.11 4.14 -14.69
C THR A 152 -7.58 3.75 -16.08
N MET A 153 -8.87 3.41 -16.25
CA MET A 153 -9.45 3.08 -17.55
C MET A 153 -9.53 4.31 -18.47
N GLU A 154 -9.81 5.50 -17.95
CA GLU A 154 -9.77 6.76 -18.71
C GLU A 154 -8.36 7.16 -19.12
N ILE A 155 -7.37 7.02 -18.23
CA ILE A 155 -5.96 7.27 -18.58
C ILE A 155 -5.53 6.32 -19.70
N ILE A 156 -5.93 5.04 -19.63
CA ILE A 156 -5.66 4.06 -20.69
C ILE A 156 -6.37 4.46 -21.99
N LEU A 157 -7.64 4.86 -21.95
CA LEU A 157 -8.40 5.28 -23.13
C LEU A 157 -7.82 6.55 -23.76
N LYS A 158 -7.37 7.53 -22.98
CA LYS A 158 -6.70 8.74 -23.49
C LYS A 158 -5.36 8.40 -24.15
N LYS A 159 -4.60 7.46 -23.59
CA LYS A 159 -3.37 6.97 -24.21
C LYS A 159 -3.64 6.20 -25.50
N ILE A 160 -4.73 5.45 -25.58
CA ILE A 160 -5.15 4.75 -26.80
C ILE A 160 -5.59 5.77 -27.87
N GLY A 161 -6.43 6.76 -27.52
CA GLY A 161 -6.84 7.80 -28.46
C GLY A 161 -5.67 8.66 -28.97
N ALA A 162 -4.68 8.95 -28.11
CA ALA A 162 -3.45 9.63 -28.54
C ALA A 162 -2.59 8.78 -29.49
N LEU A 163 -2.59 7.44 -29.33
CA LEU A 163 -1.93 6.51 -30.25
C LEU A 163 -2.69 6.37 -31.57
N GLU A 164 -4.02 6.37 -31.54
CA GLU A 164 -4.88 6.35 -32.74
C GLU A 164 -4.71 7.63 -33.57
N LEU A 165 -4.61 8.81 -32.93
CA LEU A 165 -4.30 10.08 -33.60
C LEU A 165 -2.88 10.08 -34.21
N PHE A 166 -1.91 9.43 -33.57
CA PHE A 166 -0.58 9.24 -34.14
C PHE A 166 -0.57 8.29 -35.34
N GLN A 167 -1.51 7.34 -35.39
CA GLN A 167 -1.67 6.40 -36.49
C GLN A 167 -2.41 7.03 -37.68
N ALA A 168 -3.38 7.91 -37.42
CA ALA A 168 -4.14 8.62 -38.45
C ALA A 168 -3.34 9.71 -39.19
N ASN A 169 -2.33 10.31 -38.53
CA ASN A 169 -1.48 11.35 -39.12
C ASN A 169 -0.13 10.84 -39.68
N MET A 170 0.10 9.52 -39.70
CA MET A 170 1.26 8.98 -40.42
C MET A 170 0.91 8.90 -41.91
N LEU A 171 1.38 9.90 -42.66
CA LEU A 171 1.48 9.84 -44.13
C LEU A 171 2.05 8.48 -44.53
N THR A 172 1.30 7.74 -45.32
CA THR A 172 1.67 6.44 -45.91
C THR A 172 2.77 6.64 -46.95
N GLY A 173 3.97 7.01 -46.50
CA GLY A 173 5.19 6.95 -47.29
C GLY A 173 5.77 5.53 -47.20
N PRO A 174 6.13 4.88 -48.31
CA PRO A 174 6.75 3.56 -48.29
C PRO A 174 8.21 3.69 -47.83
N THR A 175 8.44 3.85 -46.53
CA THR A 175 9.77 3.71 -45.94
C THR A 175 9.93 2.31 -45.39
N THR A 176 10.76 1.52 -46.07
CA THR A 176 11.29 0.22 -45.62
C THR A 176 12.15 0.40 -44.36
N ARG A 177 11.52 0.55 -43.20
CA ARG A 177 12.19 0.50 -41.90
C ARG A 177 12.22 -0.93 -41.36
N GLY A 178 13.41 -1.37 -40.93
CA GLY A 178 13.64 -2.72 -40.41
C GLY A 178 12.69 -3.09 -39.27
N ARG A 179 12.13 -4.30 -39.36
CA ARG A 179 11.11 -4.89 -38.45
C ARG A 179 11.47 -4.90 -36.95
N SER A 180 12.71 -4.62 -36.57
CA SER A 180 13.21 -4.70 -35.18
C SER A 180 12.70 -3.58 -34.25
N GLY A 181 12.23 -2.44 -34.80
CA GLY A 181 11.83 -1.27 -34.00
C GLY A 181 10.33 -1.01 -33.87
N SER A 182 9.44 -1.86 -34.41
CA SER A 182 8.01 -1.51 -34.51
C SER A 182 7.27 -1.71 -33.18
N ASN A 183 6.68 -0.62 -32.65
CA ASN A 183 5.77 -0.66 -31.49
C ASN A 183 4.43 -1.38 -31.77
N VAL A 184 4.26 -1.91 -32.98
CA VAL A 184 3.08 -2.66 -33.43
C VAL A 184 2.90 -3.94 -32.61
N GLY A 185 4.00 -4.64 -32.30
CA GLY A 185 3.92 -5.82 -31.42
C GLY A 185 3.42 -5.49 -30.01
N ARG A 186 3.89 -4.37 -29.43
CA ARG A 186 3.47 -3.93 -28.09
C ARG A 186 2.01 -3.47 -28.07
N THR A 187 1.55 -2.77 -29.11
CA THR A 187 0.15 -2.35 -29.24
C THR A 187 -0.79 -3.52 -29.50
N ILE A 188 -0.39 -4.52 -30.30
CA ILE A 188 -1.14 -5.77 -30.48
C ILE A 188 -1.27 -6.51 -29.15
N VAL A 189 -0.16 -6.70 -28.40
CA VAL A 189 -0.20 -7.37 -27.09
C VAL A 189 -1.08 -6.60 -26.10
N LEU A 190 -0.99 -5.28 -26.06
CA LEU A 190 -1.85 -4.45 -25.20
C LEU A 190 -3.33 -4.57 -25.59
N SER A 191 -3.64 -4.57 -26.89
CA SER A 191 -5.01 -4.75 -27.40
C SER A 191 -5.57 -6.13 -27.06
N LEU A 192 -4.74 -7.18 -27.07
CA LEU A 192 -5.09 -8.54 -26.67
C LEU A 192 -5.36 -8.63 -25.16
N VAL A 193 -4.53 -8.00 -24.33
CA VAL A 193 -4.73 -7.91 -22.88
C VAL A 193 -6.02 -7.16 -22.55
N ILE A 194 -6.27 -6.02 -23.20
CA ILE A 194 -7.52 -5.25 -23.04
C ILE A 194 -8.73 -6.09 -23.47
N THR A 195 -8.62 -6.86 -24.55
CA THR A 195 -9.71 -7.72 -25.04
C THR A 195 -9.98 -8.88 -24.09
N LYS A 196 -8.94 -9.51 -23.54
CA LYS A 196 -9.07 -10.55 -22.50
C LYS A 196 -9.68 -9.98 -21.22
N PHE A 197 -9.30 -8.77 -20.81
CA PHE A 197 -9.87 -8.08 -19.65
C PHE A 197 -11.34 -7.71 -19.86
N LYS A 198 -11.71 -7.20 -21.04
CA LYS A 198 -13.12 -6.97 -21.45
C LYS A 198 -13.94 -8.26 -21.40
N SER A 199 -13.38 -9.38 -21.89
CA SER A 199 -14.03 -10.69 -21.85
C SER A 199 -14.21 -11.20 -20.42
N PHE A 200 -13.20 -11.04 -19.56
CA PHE A 200 -13.26 -11.39 -18.15
C PHE A 200 -14.33 -10.58 -17.40
N LEU A 201 -14.37 -9.26 -17.59
CA LEU A 201 -15.40 -8.39 -17.02
C LEU A 201 -16.81 -8.74 -17.51
N ARG A 202 -16.97 -9.07 -18.80
CA ARG A 202 -18.26 -9.56 -19.34
C ARG A 202 -18.67 -10.87 -18.68
N ARG A 203 -17.76 -11.83 -18.51
CA ARG A 203 -18.02 -13.10 -17.81
C ARG A 203 -18.37 -12.89 -16.34
N TYR A 204 -17.65 -12.01 -15.65
CA TYR A 204 -17.93 -11.66 -14.26
C TYR A 204 -19.33 -11.03 -14.10
N ARG A 205 -19.68 -10.06 -14.96
CA ARG A 205 -21.02 -9.44 -14.97
C ARG A 205 -22.13 -10.43 -15.32
N ARG A 206 -21.93 -11.32 -16.30
CA ARG A 206 -22.89 -12.39 -16.62
C ARG A 206 -23.07 -13.36 -15.46
N ARG A 207 -22.00 -13.76 -14.78
CA ARG A 207 -22.06 -14.60 -13.57
C ARG A 207 -22.87 -13.89 -12.49
N LYS A 208 -22.57 -12.62 -12.19
CA LYS A 208 -23.29 -11.86 -11.16
C LYS A 208 -24.77 -11.66 -11.49
N ALA A 209 -25.11 -11.36 -12.75
CA ALA A 209 -26.50 -11.22 -13.21
C ALA A 209 -27.27 -12.54 -13.18
N ASN A 210 -26.62 -13.67 -13.48
CA ASN A 210 -27.24 -14.99 -13.39
C ASN A 210 -27.43 -15.44 -11.93
N THR A 211 -26.57 -15.02 -11.00
CA THR A 211 -26.79 -15.24 -9.55
C THR A 211 -28.03 -14.51 -9.05
N THR A 212 -28.36 -13.33 -9.61
CA THR A 212 -29.56 -12.57 -9.25
C THR A 212 -30.84 -13.12 -9.90
N ARG A 213 -30.74 -13.85 -11.01
CA ARG A 213 -31.89 -14.43 -11.73
C ARG A 213 -32.41 -15.74 -11.15
N ARG A 214 -31.65 -16.43 -10.29
CA ARG A 214 -32.09 -17.72 -9.71
C ARG A 214 -33.21 -17.61 -8.67
N ASN A 215 -33.57 -16.39 -8.24
CA ASN A 215 -34.61 -16.14 -7.23
C ASN A 215 -35.79 -15.27 -7.74
N ARG A 216 -36.08 -15.26 -9.04
CA ARG A 216 -37.31 -14.60 -9.54
C ARG A 216 -38.20 -15.61 -10.27
N PRO A 217 -39.40 -15.93 -9.76
CA PRO A 217 -40.36 -16.72 -10.51
C PRO A 217 -40.86 -15.90 -11.72
N ASN A 218 -40.85 -16.56 -12.88
CA ASN A 218 -41.57 -16.27 -14.12
C ASN A 218 -41.94 -14.80 -14.40
N GLN A 219 -41.08 -14.10 -15.14
CA GLN A 219 -41.52 -12.94 -15.92
C GLN A 219 -41.00 -13.07 -17.36
N VAL A 220 -41.97 -13.17 -18.26
CA VAL A 220 -41.83 -13.46 -19.69
C VAL A 220 -41.03 -12.37 -20.42
N SER A 221 -40.33 -12.83 -21.44
CA SER A 221 -39.44 -12.15 -22.37
C SER A 221 -39.76 -10.69 -22.73
N LYS A 222 -38.90 -9.77 -22.29
CA LYS A 222 -38.55 -8.58 -23.07
C LYS A 222 -37.04 -8.53 -23.24
N ARG A 223 -36.59 -8.52 -24.51
CA ARG A 223 -35.18 -8.37 -24.91
C ARG A 223 -34.61 -7.15 -24.16
N PRO A 224 -33.51 -7.28 -23.39
CA PRO A 224 -32.89 -6.12 -22.75
C PRO A 224 -32.37 -5.21 -23.86
N LYS A 225 -32.96 -4.02 -23.99
CA LYS A 225 -32.42 -2.96 -24.84
C LYS A 225 -30.98 -2.68 -24.38
N PRO A 226 -30.02 -2.51 -25.29
CA PRO A 226 -28.66 -2.14 -24.91
C PRO A 226 -28.74 -0.84 -24.13
N ILE A 227 -28.30 -0.86 -22.86
CA ILE A 227 -28.09 0.34 -22.08
C ILE A 227 -27.03 1.14 -22.82
N THR A 228 -27.49 2.18 -23.53
CA THR A 228 -26.63 3.24 -24.06
C THR A 228 -25.83 3.79 -22.89
N ARG A 229 -24.50 3.69 -23.00
CA ARG A 229 -23.56 4.22 -22.01
C ARG A 229 -23.83 5.72 -21.83
N GLN A 230 -24.44 6.09 -20.72
CA GLN A 230 -24.22 7.43 -20.20
C GLN A 230 -22.81 7.44 -19.60
N SER A 231 -21.94 8.24 -20.22
CA SER A 231 -20.69 8.70 -19.61
C SER A 231 -20.99 9.15 -18.18
N SER A 232 -20.17 8.72 -17.22
CA SER A 232 -20.29 9.06 -15.81
C SER A 232 -20.00 10.54 -15.52
N GLY A 233 -19.63 11.33 -16.54
CA GLY A 233 -19.47 12.79 -16.43
C GLY A 233 -18.23 13.23 -15.67
N PHE A 234 -17.35 12.31 -15.25
CA PHE A 234 -16.16 12.64 -14.50
C PHE A 234 -15.05 13.20 -15.41
N ALA A 235 -14.52 14.36 -15.05
CA ALA A 235 -13.32 14.90 -15.66
C ALA A 235 -12.09 14.44 -14.85
N PRO A 236 -11.08 13.80 -15.47
CA PRO A 236 -9.92 13.31 -14.73
C PRO A 236 -9.00 14.46 -14.30
N ASN A 237 -8.75 14.58 -13.00
CA ASN A 237 -7.83 15.55 -12.42
C ASN A 237 -6.41 14.96 -12.30
N LYS A 238 -5.59 15.19 -13.32
CA LYS A 238 -4.21 14.67 -13.45
C LYS A 238 -3.32 14.97 -12.23
N LYS A 239 -3.54 16.09 -11.52
CA LYS A 239 -2.73 16.45 -10.34
C LYS A 239 -3.05 15.57 -9.14
N ARG A 240 -4.33 15.22 -8.94
CA ARG A 240 -4.81 14.41 -7.81
C ARG A 240 -4.32 12.96 -7.91
N ASP A 241 -4.39 12.38 -9.11
CA ASP A 241 -4.05 10.98 -9.34
C ASP A 241 -2.54 10.70 -9.13
N GLY A 242 -1.67 11.65 -9.50
CA GLY A 242 -0.23 11.54 -9.26
C GLY A 242 0.14 11.62 -7.78
N LEU A 243 -0.55 12.46 -7.00
CA LEU A 243 -0.27 12.63 -5.58
C LEU A 243 -0.67 11.40 -4.75
N ILE A 244 -1.84 10.81 -5.01
CA ILE A 244 -2.30 9.61 -4.30
C ILE A 244 -1.36 8.42 -4.51
N GLN A 245 -0.81 8.25 -5.72
CA GLN A 245 0.18 7.20 -6.00
C GLN A 245 1.46 7.38 -5.19
N ASN A 246 1.94 8.61 -5.04
CA ASN A 246 3.13 8.92 -4.24
C ASN A 246 2.91 8.62 -2.75
N TYR A 247 1.71 8.89 -2.22
CA TYR A 247 1.34 8.61 -0.82
C TYR A 247 1.21 7.12 -0.51
N ALA A 248 0.60 6.35 -1.42
CA ALA A 248 0.47 4.91 -1.25
C ALA A 248 1.84 4.23 -1.20
N TRP A 249 2.81 4.74 -1.96
CA TRP A 249 4.17 4.18 -1.98
C TRP A 249 5.03 4.64 -0.81
N SER A 250 4.88 5.85 -0.29
CA SER A 250 5.67 6.35 0.85
C SER A 250 5.27 5.72 2.19
N ASN A 251 3.97 5.48 2.42
CA ASN A 251 3.47 4.93 3.69
C ASN A 251 3.61 3.41 3.80
N ILE A 252 3.52 2.67 2.69
CA ILE A 252 3.69 1.20 2.71
C ILE A 252 5.16 0.81 2.95
N ALA A 253 6.13 1.67 2.58
CA ALA A 253 7.54 1.42 2.81
C ALA A 253 8.00 1.58 4.28
N ASN A 254 7.25 2.34 5.10
CA ASN A 254 7.60 2.66 6.49
C ASN A 254 6.70 2.00 7.55
N ALA A 255 5.70 1.21 7.16
CA ALA A 255 4.96 0.35 8.07
C ALA A 255 5.86 -0.84 8.51
N SER A 256 6.85 -0.53 9.36
CA SER A 256 7.58 -1.55 10.10
C SER A 256 6.57 -2.27 10.99
N THR A 257 6.50 -3.58 10.79
CA THR A 257 5.75 -4.51 11.61
C THR A 257 6.32 -4.54 13.01
N VAL A 258 5.92 -3.59 13.87
CA VAL A 258 6.01 -3.78 15.32
C VAL A 258 4.83 -4.68 15.68
N VAL A 259 5.07 -5.99 15.62
CA VAL A 259 4.20 -6.97 16.27
C VAL A 259 4.43 -6.79 17.77
N GLY A 260 3.63 -5.90 18.38
CA GLY A 260 3.53 -5.80 19.83
C GLY A 260 3.15 -7.17 20.39
N GLY A 261 3.91 -7.63 21.38
CA GLY A 261 3.67 -8.90 22.05
C GLY A 261 2.22 -9.00 22.51
N SER A 262 1.62 -10.16 22.28
CA SER A 262 0.32 -10.50 22.82
C SER A 262 0.41 -10.47 24.35
N SER A 263 -0.08 -9.40 24.98
CA SER A 263 -0.44 -9.46 26.39
C SER A 263 -1.50 -10.54 26.53
N GLN A 264 -1.20 -11.60 27.28
CA GLN A 264 -2.19 -12.59 27.67
C GLN A 264 -3.32 -11.86 28.40
N ARG A 265 -4.48 -11.73 27.74
CA ARG A 265 -5.71 -11.34 28.40
C ARG A 265 -6.08 -12.47 29.35
N SER A 266 -6.22 -12.17 30.63
CA SER A 266 -6.83 -13.06 31.60
C SER A 266 -8.18 -13.53 31.06
N GLN A 267 -8.34 -14.85 30.98
CA GLN A 267 -9.64 -15.45 30.68
C GLN A 267 -10.60 -15.08 31.81
N THR A 268 -11.70 -14.41 31.47
CA THR A 268 -12.87 -14.39 32.33
C THR A 268 -13.34 -15.83 32.53
N PRO A 269 -13.49 -16.30 33.78
CA PRO A 269 -14.05 -17.62 34.04
C PRO A 269 -15.47 -17.70 33.45
N PRO A 270 -15.87 -18.85 32.88
CA PRO A 270 -17.22 -19.02 32.37
C PRO A 270 -18.23 -18.94 33.52
N PRO A 271 -19.45 -18.41 33.28
CA PRO A 271 -20.48 -18.36 34.30
C PRO A 271 -20.88 -19.78 34.69
N ILE A 272 -20.74 -20.09 35.98
CA ILE A 272 -21.27 -21.30 36.59
C ILE A 272 -22.79 -21.09 36.72
N TYR A 273 -23.54 -21.58 35.74
CA TYR A 273 -24.99 -21.75 35.89
C TYR A 273 -25.22 -23.12 36.50
N ASN A 274 -25.52 -23.15 37.80
CA ASN A 274 -26.15 -24.30 38.44
C ASN A 274 -27.61 -24.32 37.99
N ASP A 275 -27.93 -25.20 37.05
CA ASP A 275 -29.30 -25.49 36.62
C ASP A 275 -29.78 -26.70 37.45
N PRO A 276 -30.74 -26.55 38.40
CA PRO A 276 -31.17 -27.63 39.28
C PRO A 276 -32.18 -28.59 38.63
N THR A 277 -32.51 -28.42 37.35
CA THR A 277 -33.47 -29.28 36.63
C THR A 277 -32.78 -30.04 35.50
N GLY A 278 -32.50 -31.32 35.75
CA GLY A 278 -31.78 -32.22 34.87
C GLY A 278 -32.51 -32.60 33.59
N GLU A 279 -32.53 -31.72 32.60
CA GLU A 279 -32.88 -32.07 31.21
C GLU A 279 -31.70 -31.83 30.26
N ARG A 280 -31.16 -32.95 29.75
CA ARG A 280 -30.07 -32.99 28.78
C ARG A 280 -30.51 -32.36 27.45
N ARG A 281 -30.18 -31.10 27.21
CA ARG A 281 -30.25 -30.50 25.86
C ARG A 281 -29.07 -30.97 25.00
N PRO A 282 -29.29 -31.38 23.73
CA PRO A 282 -28.20 -31.76 22.84
C PRO A 282 -27.31 -30.55 22.50
N GLY A 283 -26.02 -30.69 22.75
CA GLY A 283 -25.03 -29.63 22.57
C GLY A 283 -25.01 -29.06 21.15
N LEU A 284 -25.10 -27.72 21.06
CA LEU A 284 -24.95 -26.96 19.83
C LEU A 284 -23.61 -27.31 19.14
N THR A 285 -23.72 -27.99 18.00
CA THR A 285 -22.59 -28.35 17.16
C THR A 285 -21.92 -27.09 16.61
N ARG A 286 -20.86 -26.65 17.27
CA ARG A 286 -20.07 -25.45 16.92
C ARG A 286 -19.34 -25.67 15.59
N ARG A 287 -19.99 -25.34 14.47
CA ARG A 287 -19.45 -25.36 13.10
C ARG A 287 -18.21 -24.45 12.99
N SER A 288 -17.03 -24.99 13.28
CA SER A 288 -15.73 -24.30 13.20
C SER A 288 -14.76 -24.97 12.23
N SER A 289 -15.24 -25.50 11.11
CA SER A 289 -14.48 -26.46 10.30
C SER A 289 -14.00 -26.01 8.91
N SER A 290 -14.23 -24.78 8.44
CA SER A 290 -13.69 -24.36 7.13
C SER A 290 -12.42 -23.51 7.26
N MET A 291 -12.49 -22.40 8.01
CA MET A 291 -11.36 -21.47 8.16
C MET A 291 -10.20 -22.06 8.95
N ARG A 292 -10.50 -22.85 10.00
CA ARG A 292 -9.47 -23.54 10.80
C ARG A 292 -8.78 -24.65 9.99
N ARG A 293 -9.52 -25.37 9.13
CA ARG A 293 -8.94 -26.34 8.19
C ARG A 293 -8.13 -25.64 7.09
N LEU A 294 -8.56 -24.48 6.62
CA LEU A 294 -7.80 -23.66 5.65
C LEU A 294 -6.50 -23.14 6.27
N MET A 295 -6.56 -22.56 7.48
CA MET A 295 -5.38 -22.09 8.21
C MET A 295 -4.43 -23.25 8.55
N ASN A 296 -4.97 -24.40 8.95
CA ASN A 296 -4.16 -25.60 9.17
C ASN A 296 -3.54 -26.13 7.87
N ARG A 297 -4.21 -26.04 6.72
CA ARG A 297 -3.62 -26.39 5.40
C ARG A 297 -2.53 -25.41 4.98
N ILE A 298 -2.75 -24.11 5.15
CA ILE A 298 -1.75 -23.06 4.86
C ILE A 298 -0.52 -23.26 5.75
N ASN A 299 -0.73 -23.50 7.04
CA ASN A 299 0.35 -23.77 7.99
C ASN A 299 1.05 -25.11 7.70
N ALA A 300 0.31 -26.18 7.36
CA ALA A 300 0.90 -27.47 7.00
C ALA A 300 1.68 -27.43 5.68
N GLN A 301 1.25 -26.63 4.69
CA GLN A 301 2.02 -26.39 3.47
C GLN A 301 3.29 -25.58 3.76
N SER A 302 3.24 -24.63 4.70
CA SER A 302 4.44 -23.90 5.16
C SER A 302 5.39 -24.73 6.04
N ALA A 303 4.90 -25.83 6.64
CA ALA A 303 5.68 -26.72 7.49
C ALA A 303 6.41 -27.83 6.71
N ARG A 304 6.15 -27.98 5.41
CA ARG A 304 6.82 -28.99 4.56
C ARG A 304 8.09 -28.43 3.94
N THR A 305 9.19 -28.60 4.66
CA THR A 305 10.51 -29.10 4.20
C THR A 305 11.51 -28.85 5.34
N LYS A 306 11.53 -29.77 6.32
CA LYS A 306 12.77 -30.04 7.06
C LYS A 306 13.72 -30.75 6.10
N SER A 307 14.25 -30.03 5.11
CA SER A 307 15.47 -30.46 4.47
C SER A 307 16.58 -30.18 5.45
N ASP A 308 17.38 -31.20 5.74
CA ASP A 308 18.46 -31.15 6.70
C ASP A 308 19.31 -29.87 6.61
N ARG A 309 19.43 -29.22 7.77
CA ARG A 309 20.53 -28.33 8.19
C ARG A 309 20.86 -27.12 7.30
N GLU A 310 19.88 -26.55 6.59
CA GLU A 310 20.08 -25.23 5.98
C GLU A 310 20.10 -24.14 7.06
N HIS A 311 21.17 -23.36 7.12
CA HIS A 311 21.27 -22.19 8.00
C HIS A 311 21.46 -20.93 7.16
N PHE A 312 20.54 -19.97 7.29
CA PHE A 312 20.56 -18.73 6.56
C PHE A 312 21.15 -17.60 7.40
N GLU A 313 21.95 -16.75 6.76
CA GLU A 313 22.43 -15.49 7.30
C GLU A 313 22.19 -14.36 6.31
N CYS A 314 21.88 -13.15 6.80
CA CYS A 314 21.78 -11.94 5.98
C CYS A 314 22.87 -10.96 6.36
N TRP A 315 23.48 -10.37 5.33
CA TRP A 315 24.58 -9.43 5.45
C TRP A 315 24.25 -8.19 4.63
N LYS A 316 24.51 -7.02 5.20
CA LYS A 316 24.54 -5.77 4.47
C LYS A 316 25.99 -5.51 4.08
N VAL A 317 26.24 -5.45 2.78
CA VAL A 317 27.57 -5.29 2.20
C VAL A 317 27.65 -3.92 1.54
N GLY A 318 28.56 -3.07 2.03
CA GLY A 318 28.87 -1.77 1.43
C GLY A 318 30.23 -1.80 0.77
N ILE A 319 30.33 -1.38 -0.50
CA ILE A 319 31.62 -1.05 -1.14
C ILE A 319 31.54 0.40 -1.62
N GLY A 320 32.44 1.23 -1.09
CA GLY A 320 32.66 2.59 -1.55
C GLY A 320 33.55 2.61 -2.78
N LYS A 321 33.17 3.41 -3.76
CA LYS A 321 34.05 3.86 -4.85
C LYS A 321 34.40 5.32 -4.59
N LEU A 322 35.69 5.60 -4.44
CA LEU A 322 36.22 6.96 -4.37
C LEU A 322 36.18 7.60 -5.76
N ALA A 323 36.05 8.92 -5.82
CA ALA A 323 36.01 9.69 -7.07
C ALA A 323 37.26 9.46 -7.94
N PHE A 324 38.42 9.24 -7.33
CA PHE A 324 39.70 8.97 -8.02
C PHE A 324 39.91 7.49 -8.39
N GLY A 325 38.84 6.68 -8.42
CA GLY A 325 38.89 5.27 -8.81
C GLY A 325 39.36 4.29 -7.73
N GLY A 326 39.85 4.78 -6.59
CA GLY A 326 40.17 3.97 -5.41
C GLY A 326 38.94 3.24 -4.86
N LYS A 327 39.09 1.96 -4.50
CA LYS A 327 38.02 1.17 -3.88
C LYS A 327 38.25 1.13 -2.37
N THR A 328 37.23 1.45 -1.58
CA THR A 328 37.33 1.30 -0.11
C THR A 328 37.23 -0.18 0.27
N ALA A 329 37.75 -0.52 1.44
CA ALA A 329 37.53 -1.85 2.02
C ALA A 329 36.01 -2.13 2.14
N PRO A 330 35.56 -3.36 1.84
CA PRO A 330 34.16 -3.73 1.99
C PRO A 330 33.78 -3.72 3.47
N GLU A 331 32.62 -3.16 3.79
CA GLU A 331 32.03 -3.23 5.13
C GLU A 331 30.97 -4.34 5.15
N PHE A 332 31.11 -5.29 6.07
CA PHE A 332 30.18 -6.42 6.23
C PHE A 332 29.42 -6.29 7.56
N LEU A 333 28.16 -5.88 7.49
CA LEU A 333 27.31 -5.74 8.68
C LEU A 333 26.29 -6.89 8.75
N PRO A 334 26.30 -7.72 9.82
CA PRO A 334 25.32 -8.78 9.98
C PRO A 334 23.94 -8.20 10.25
N HIS A 335 22.92 -8.70 9.54
CA HIS A 335 21.52 -8.28 9.70
C HIS A 335 20.69 -9.43 10.27
N LYS A 336 20.38 -9.38 11.58
CA LYS A 336 19.66 -10.44 12.29
C LYS A 336 18.17 -10.47 11.90
N ARG A 337 17.69 -11.61 11.40
CA ARG A 337 16.27 -11.90 11.12
C ARG A 337 15.98 -13.39 11.38
N GLY A 338 14.71 -13.76 11.53
CA GLY A 338 14.32 -15.16 11.72
C GLY A 338 14.62 -16.03 10.49
N GLN A 339 15.00 -17.30 10.68
CA GLN A 339 15.39 -18.23 9.60
C GLN A 339 14.33 -18.35 8.49
N LEU A 340 13.04 -18.43 8.86
CA LEU A 340 11.95 -18.49 7.88
C LEU A 340 11.83 -17.19 7.05
N GLN A 341 12.08 -16.04 7.68
CA GLN A 341 12.08 -14.75 6.98
C GLN A 341 13.27 -14.67 6.02
N LEU A 342 14.45 -15.13 6.45
CA LEU A 342 15.65 -15.16 5.63
C LEU A 342 15.50 -16.06 4.40
N ARG A 343 14.91 -17.25 4.56
CA ARG A 343 14.60 -18.15 3.44
C ARG A 343 13.69 -17.47 2.41
N LYS A 344 12.57 -16.87 2.86
CA LYS A 344 11.65 -16.11 1.99
C LYS A 344 12.34 -14.92 1.32
N MET A 345 13.19 -14.19 2.04
CA MET A 345 13.96 -13.08 1.47
C MET A 345 14.93 -13.56 0.39
N GLY A 346 15.62 -14.69 0.61
CA GLY A 346 16.47 -15.31 -0.39
C GLY A 346 15.70 -15.67 -1.67
N GLU A 347 14.52 -16.29 -1.53
CA GLU A 347 13.63 -16.62 -2.66
C GLU A 347 13.18 -15.36 -3.42
N ILE A 348 12.71 -14.33 -2.71
CA ILE A 348 12.29 -13.05 -3.30
C ILE A 348 13.46 -12.36 -4.02
N TYR A 349 14.66 -12.38 -3.45
CA TYR A 349 15.85 -11.76 -4.07
C TYR A 349 16.33 -12.55 -5.28
N LYS A 350 16.27 -13.88 -5.23
CA LYS A 350 16.57 -14.74 -6.36
C LYS A 350 15.60 -14.52 -7.53
N GLU A 351 14.31 -14.39 -7.24
CA GLU A 351 13.29 -14.07 -8.24
C GLU A 351 13.49 -12.65 -8.81
N ALA A 352 13.71 -11.66 -7.95
CA ALA A 352 13.97 -10.28 -8.38
C ALA A 352 15.24 -10.16 -9.26
N ALA A 353 16.27 -10.95 -8.98
CA ALA A 353 17.50 -10.98 -9.75
C ALA A 353 17.32 -11.46 -11.20
N MET A 354 16.26 -12.20 -11.51
CA MET A 354 15.94 -12.57 -12.89
C MET A 354 15.47 -11.38 -13.73
N TYR A 355 14.96 -10.33 -13.09
CA TYR A 355 14.42 -9.13 -13.74
C TYR A 355 15.32 -7.89 -13.58
N ASP A 356 16.19 -7.88 -12.58
CA ASP A 356 17.11 -6.77 -12.30
C ASP A 356 18.55 -7.15 -12.66
N TYR A 357 19.04 -6.62 -13.79
CA TYR A 357 20.42 -6.83 -14.26
C TYR A 357 21.49 -6.31 -13.28
N ARG A 358 21.10 -5.47 -12.31
CA ARG A 358 22.00 -4.95 -11.27
C ARG A 358 22.02 -5.81 -10.01
N ALA A 359 21.22 -6.88 -9.95
CA ALA A 359 21.20 -7.76 -8.80
C ALA A 359 22.57 -8.46 -8.65
N PRO A 360 23.19 -8.40 -7.46
CA PRO A 360 24.49 -9.03 -7.24
C PRO A 360 24.39 -10.55 -7.44
N ASN A 361 25.27 -11.10 -8.27
CA ASN A 361 25.44 -12.54 -8.46
C ASN A 361 26.65 -13.05 -7.65
N GLU A 362 26.97 -14.35 -7.72
CA GLU A 362 28.14 -14.92 -7.04
C GLU A 362 29.48 -14.36 -7.54
N GLN A 363 29.51 -13.84 -8.78
CA GLN A 363 30.69 -13.23 -9.38
C GLN A 363 30.91 -11.77 -8.94
N ASP A 364 29.89 -11.12 -8.38
CA ASP A 364 30.00 -9.75 -7.86
C ASP A 364 31.05 -9.72 -6.74
N LYS A 365 32.00 -8.79 -6.83
CA LYS A 365 33.09 -8.62 -5.87
C LYS A 365 32.59 -8.54 -4.42
N ARG A 366 31.42 -7.93 -4.19
CA ARG A 366 30.76 -7.83 -2.87
C ARG A 366 30.43 -9.20 -2.29
N VAL A 367 29.80 -10.04 -3.11
CA VAL A 367 29.32 -11.36 -2.71
C VAL A 367 30.49 -12.33 -2.62
N ARG A 368 31.41 -12.28 -3.59
CA ARG A 368 32.60 -13.13 -3.64
C ARG A 368 33.48 -12.95 -2.40
N LEU A 369 33.83 -11.72 -2.02
CA LEU A 369 34.64 -11.47 -0.83
C LEU A 369 33.97 -11.98 0.45
N LEU A 370 32.65 -11.82 0.57
CA LEU A 370 31.90 -12.34 1.72
C LEU A 370 31.87 -13.88 1.74
N LEU A 371 31.64 -14.51 0.58
CA LEU A 371 31.65 -15.96 0.43
C LEU A 371 33.04 -16.55 0.72
N ASP A 372 34.11 -15.93 0.22
CA ASP A 372 35.49 -16.37 0.43
C ASP A 372 35.87 -16.29 1.91
N ALA A 373 35.49 -15.21 2.60
CA ALA A 373 35.70 -15.06 4.05
C ALA A 373 34.94 -16.13 4.86
N LYS A 374 33.67 -16.37 4.51
CA LYS A 374 32.81 -17.36 5.19
C LYS A 374 33.26 -18.80 4.94
N ASN A 375 33.61 -19.11 3.69
CA ASN A 375 34.06 -20.45 3.30
C ASN A 375 35.46 -20.76 3.82
N SER A 376 36.36 -19.76 3.88
CA SER A 376 37.67 -19.92 4.54
C SER A 376 37.51 -20.26 6.02
N LYS A 377 36.56 -19.62 6.72
CA LYS A 377 36.26 -19.92 8.12
C LYS A 377 35.70 -21.34 8.30
N GLU A 378 34.80 -21.80 7.44
CA GLU A 378 34.28 -23.18 7.51
C GLU A 378 35.36 -24.22 7.17
N LYS A 379 36.27 -23.91 6.22
CA LYS A 379 37.42 -24.76 5.88
C LYS A 379 38.36 -24.92 7.07
N ASN A 380 38.67 -23.82 7.77
CA ASN A 380 39.51 -23.85 8.97
C ASN A 380 38.85 -24.68 10.11
N ASN A 381 37.53 -24.64 10.20
CA ASN A 381 36.77 -25.39 11.19
C ASN A 381 36.50 -26.87 10.80
N LYS A 382 36.94 -27.32 9.61
CA LYS A 382 36.77 -28.70 9.11
C LYS A 382 35.32 -29.23 9.17
N THR A 383 34.31 -28.37 9.00
CA THR A 383 32.90 -28.75 9.21
C THR A 383 32.26 -29.50 8.03
N GLY A 384 32.93 -29.57 6.88
CA GLY A 384 32.39 -30.12 5.63
C GLY A 384 31.22 -29.32 5.05
N ARG A 385 30.96 -28.11 5.58
CA ARG A 385 29.88 -27.22 5.14
C ARG A 385 30.44 -26.08 4.28
N LYS A 386 29.64 -25.64 3.33
CA LYS A 386 29.94 -24.51 2.44
C LYS A 386 28.78 -23.53 2.41
N TRP A 387 29.12 -22.25 2.33
CA TRP A 387 28.19 -21.15 2.13
C TRP A 387 27.98 -20.91 0.63
N TYR A 388 26.71 -20.75 0.28
CA TYR A 388 26.23 -20.46 -1.08
C TYR A 388 25.37 -19.19 -1.07
N LEU A 389 25.26 -18.52 -2.21
CA LEU A 389 24.35 -17.39 -2.36
C LEU A 389 22.90 -17.90 -2.46
N ALA A 390 22.04 -17.47 -1.53
CA ALA A 390 20.60 -17.72 -1.64
C ALA A 390 19.92 -16.66 -2.53
N GLY A 391 20.32 -15.39 -2.38
CA GLY A 391 19.87 -14.26 -3.19
C GLY A 391 20.44 -12.93 -2.67
N ALA A 392 20.52 -11.93 -3.53
CA ALA A 392 21.00 -10.59 -3.15
C ALA A 392 20.22 -9.48 -3.87
N LYS A 393 20.19 -8.29 -3.25
CA LYS A 393 19.53 -7.10 -3.80
C LYS A 393 20.30 -5.83 -3.45
N VAL A 394 20.43 -4.91 -4.41
CA VAL A 394 20.95 -3.55 -4.14
C VAL A 394 19.85 -2.73 -3.47
N ILE A 395 20.10 -2.18 -2.28
CA ILE A 395 19.10 -1.43 -1.49
C ILE A 395 19.23 0.06 -1.73
N ALA A 396 20.46 0.56 -1.68
CA ALA A 396 20.72 1.99 -1.73
C ALA A 396 22.05 2.25 -2.41
N ARG A 397 22.09 3.34 -3.17
CA ARG A 397 23.32 3.96 -3.64
C ARG A 397 23.41 5.29 -2.93
N ASP A 398 24.32 5.35 -1.98
CA ASP A 398 24.57 6.53 -1.16
C ASP A 398 25.68 7.33 -1.85
N PRO A 399 25.41 8.51 -2.42
CA PRO A 399 26.43 9.31 -3.10
C PRO A 399 27.47 9.91 -2.13
N GLY A 400 27.32 9.70 -0.82
CA GLY A 400 28.17 10.28 0.20
C GLY A 400 27.90 11.79 0.37
N ARG A 401 28.12 12.32 1.58
CA ARG A 401 27.85 13.76 1.87
C ARG A 401 28.67 14.71 1.00
N THR A 402 29.88 14.31 0.61
CA THR A 402 30.81 15.13 -0.17
C THR A 402 30.78 14.83 -1.67
N GLY A 403 29.97 13.87 -2.12
CA GLY A 403 29.99 13.39 -3.52
C GLY A 403 31.27 12.61 -3.91
N MET A 404 32.28 12.58 -3.04
CA MET A 404 33.58 11.95 -3.31
C MET A 404 33.54 10.42 -3.16
N VAL A 405 32.52 9.87 -2.48
CA VAL A 405 32.42 8.44 -2.21
C VAL A 405 31.02 7.95 -2.53
N VAL A 406 30.90 7.15 -3.59
CA VAL A 406 29.66 6.47 -3.92
C VAL A 406 29.67 5.09 -3.26
N VAL A 407 28.84 4.90 -2.24
CA VAL A 407 28.69 3.62 -1.55
C VAL A 407 27.45 2.90 -2.07
N GLU A 408 27.66 1.78 -2.75
CA GLU A 408 26.56 0.88 -3.07
C GLU A 408 26.36 -0.12 -1.94
N LYS A 409 25.17 -0.10 -1.33
CA LYS A 409 24.77 -0.98 -0.24
C LYS A 409 23.89 -2.09 -0.82
N ALA A 410 24.38 -3.32 -0.74
CA ALA A 410 23.65 -4.52 -1.10
C ALA A 410 23.26 -5.30 0.15
N MET A 411 22.10 -5.97 0.13
CA MET A 411 21.79 -7.03 1.06
C MET A 411 21.97 -8.38 0.39
N VAL A 412 22.69 -9.26 1.07
CA VAL A 412 23.10 -10.57 0.59
C VAL A 412 22.61 -11.60 1.60
N VAL A 413 21.82 -12.57 1.13
CA VAL A 413 21.37 -13.71 1.93
C VAL A 413 22.21 -14.92 1.51
N LEU A 414 22.90 -15.51 2.48
CA LEU A 414 23.70 -16.71 2.31
C LEU A 414 23.02 -17.91 2.95
N VAL A 415 23.22 -19.09 2.36
CA VAL A 415 22.77 -20.37 2.91
C VAL A 415 23.96 -21.29 3.13
N ARG A 416 24.09 -21.83 4.34
CA ARG A 416 25.07 -22.87 4.66
C ARG A 416 24.46 -24.24 4.41
N ARG A 417 25.13 -25.05 3.60
CA ARG A 417 24.74 -26.44 3.28
C ARG A 417 25.96 -27.35 3.41
N THR A 418 25.74 -28.65 3.56
CA THR A 418 26.83 -29.63 3.38
C THR A 418 27.33 -29.53 1.94
N ALA A 419 28.66 -29.51 1.76
CA ALA A 419 29.23 -29.61 0.42
C ALA A 419 28.77 -30.94 -0.17
N ARG A 420 28.07 -30.89 -1.30
CA ARG A 420 27.68 -32.09 -2.04
C ARG A 420 28.86 -32.62 -2.82
#